data_AF-A0AAU3FZI7-F1
#
_entry.id   AF-A0AAU3FZI7-F1
#
_cell.length_a   1.000
_cell.length_b   1.000
_cell.length_c   1.000
_cell.angle_alpha   90.00
_cell.angle_beta   90.00
_cell.angle_gamma   90.00
#
_symmetry.space_group_name_H-M   'P 1'
#
loop_
_entity.id
_entity.type
_entity.pdbx_description
1 polymer ?
#
loop_
_entity_poly.entity_id
_entity_poly.type
_entity_poly.pdbx_seq_one_letter_code
_entity_poly.pdbx_strand_id
1 'polypeptide(L)'
;MSPDDLSMSRTGGGRSVTDVSAVGLKRRKGDFHAARDIVGDALAAATAALDALGAFWGGDEDGHKFYEGTEGHKGYEAATSEIRRHVGNIVEGFTRLGDDVDVSGANIQVADFATIEGLMKTVYAGELSVPTTKAEFA
;
A
#
# COMPACT_ATOMS: atom_id res chain seq x y z
N MET A 1 50.94 -31.82 -5.11
CA MET A 1 49.53 -31.44 -4.89
C MET A 1 49.10 -30.68 -6.13
N SER A 2 48.21 -31.29 -6.95
CA SER A 2 47.71 -30.70 -8.20
C SER A 2 46.48 -29.82 -7.91
N PRO A 3 46.21 -28.76 -8.69
CA PRO A 3 45.14 -27.79 -8.44
C PRO A 3 43.74 -28.21 -8.94
N ASP A 4 43.51 -29.48 -9.27
CA ASP A 4 42.40 -29.90 -10.16
C ASP A 4 41.08 -30.33 -9.48
N ASP A 5 40.86 -30.03 -8.19
CA ASP A 5 39.78 -30.70 -7.43
C ASP A 5 38.69 -29.78 -6.87
N LEU A 6 38.17 -28.84 -7.67
CA LEU A 6 36.95 -28.10 -7.35
C LEU A 6 35.94 -28.07 -8.51
N SER A 7 35.65 -29.26 -9.04
CA SER A 7 34.40 -29.55 -9.76
C SER A 7 33.25 -29.68 -8.75
N MET A 8 32.69 -28.56 -8.28
CA MET A 8 31.37 -28.57 -7.63
C MET A 8 30.28 -28.33 -8.66
N SER A 9 29.78 -29.44 -9.19
CA SER A 9 28.50 -29.54 -9.88
C SER A 9 27.39 -29.07 -8.94
N ARG A 10 26.89 -27.85 -9.14
CA ARG A 10 25.62 -27.37 -8.57
C ARG A 10 24.54 -27.41 -9.64
N THR A 11 24.06 -28.61 -9.93
CA THR A 11 22.71 -28.81 -10.47
C THR A 11 21.70 -28.52 -9.34
N GLY A 12 21.38 -27.24 -9.16
CA GLY A 12 20.28 -26.80 -8.29
C GLY A 12 19.50 -25.75 -9.06
N GLY A 13 18.28 -26.09 -9.49
CA GLY A 13 17.42 -25.22 -10.28
C GLY A 13 17.35 -23.82 -9.69
N GLY A 14 17.99 -22.87 -10.36
CA GLY A 14 18.00 -21.48 -9.95
C GLY A 14 16.60 -20.90 -10.13
N ARG A 15 15.78 -20.97 -9.08
CA ARG A 15 14.68 -20.01 -8.94
C ARG A 15 15.35 -18.66 -8.81
N SER A 16 15.36 -17.91 -9.90
CA SER A 16 15.92 -16.57 -9.91
C SER A 16 15.24 -15.76 -8.80
N VAL A 17 16.02 -14.97 -8.06
CA VAL A 17 15.53 -14.07 -7.01
C VAL A 17 14.42 -13.14 -7.56
N THR A 18 14.45 -12.86 -8.87
CA THR A 18 13.42 -12.11 -9.60
C THR A 18 12.07 -12.82 -9.70
N ASP A 19 12.03 -14.15 -9.89
CA ASP A 19 10.77 -14.91 -9.99
C ASP A 19 10.02 -14.98 -8.65
N VAL A 20 10.78 -15.13 -7.55
CA VAL A 20 10.22 -15.14 -6.19
C VAL A 20 9.67 -13.76 -5.81
N SER A 21 10.29 -12.69 -6.30
CA SER A 21 9.85 -11.30 -6.08
C SER A 21 8.55 -10.97 -6.84
N ALA A 22 8.45 -11.35 -8.13
CA ALA A 22 7.29 -11.02 -8.96
C ALA A 22 6.02 -11.75 -8.49
N VAL A 23 6.11 -13.04 -8.17
CA VAL A 23 4.98 -13.83 -7.65
C VAL A 23 4.56 -13.34 -6.26
N GLY A 24 5.53 -13.07 -5.37
CA GLY A 24 5.25 -12.55 -4.03
C GLY A 24 4.64 -11.14 -4.06
N LEU A 25 5.03 -10.30 -5.02
CA LEU A 25 4.47 -8.96 -5.20
C LEU A 25 3.03 -9.00 -5.74
N LYS A 26 2.75 -9.83 -6.75
CA LYS A 26 1.39 -10.02 -7.27
C LYS A 26 0.44 -10.49 -6.17
N ARG A 27 0.89 -11.44 -5.34
CA ARG A 27 0.11 -11.92 -4.19
C ARG A 27 -0.18 -10.80 -3.19
N ARG A 28 0.83 -10.06 -2.75
CA ARG A 28 0.66 -8.96 -1.79
C ARG A 28 -0.23 -7.84 -2.31
N LYS A 29 -0.15 -7.53 -3.61
CA LYS A 29 -1.09 -6.63 -4.29
C LYS A 29 -2.53 -7.16 -4.19
N GLY A 30 -2.75 -8.44 -4.50
CA GLY A 30 -4.07 -9.07 -4.37
C GLY A 30 -4.61 -9.03 -2.93
N ASP A 31 -3.77 -9.35 -1.95
CA ASP A 31 -4.13 -9.32 -0.53
C ASP A 31 -4.50 -7.88 -0.09
N PHE A 32 -3.78 -6.87 -0.58
CA PHE A 32 -4.10 -5.45 -0.31
C PHE A 32 -5.46 -5.05 -0.90
N HIS A 33 -5.73 -5.38 -2.16
CA HIS A 33 -7.01 -5.05 -2.80
C HIS A 33 -8.19 -5.74 -2.09
N ALA A 34 -8.04 -7.01 -1.73
CA ALA A 34 -9.06 -7.71 -0.95
C ALA A 34 -9.32 -7.05 0.41
N ALA A 35 -8.28 -6.61 1.11
CA ALA A 35 -8.42 -5.89 2.38
C ALA A 35 -9.12 -4.54 2.19
N ARG A 36 -8.79 -3.80 1.12
CA ARG A 36 -9.46 -2.55 0.75
C ARG A 36 -10.96 -2.78 0.52
N ASP A 37 -11.32 -3.81 -0.24
CA ASP A 37 -12.72 -4.10 -0.56
C ASP A 37 -13.52 -4.43 0.71
N ILE A 38 -12.97 -5.28 1.59
CA ILE A 38 -13.59 -5.62 2.89
C ILE A 38 -13.84 -4.37 3.74
N VAL A 39 -12.86 -3.46 3.82
CA VAL A 39 -13.02 -2.21 4.57
C VAL A 39 -14.06 -1.31 3.91
N GLY A 40 -14.04 -1.19 2.57
CA GLY A 40 -15.01 -0.41 1.81
C GLY A 40 -16.45 -0.89 2.06
N ASP A 41 -16.68 -2.19 1.98
CA ASP A 41 -18.00 -2.81 2.22
C ASP A 41 -18.47 -2.59 3.66
N ALA A 42 -17.59 -2.75 4.65
CA ALA A 42 -17.93 -2.53 6.05
C ALA A 42 -18.31 -1.06 6.32
N LEU A 43 -17.60 -0.11 5.73
CA LEU A 43 -17.90 1.32 5.86
C LEU A 43 -19.19 1.72 5.14
N ALA A 44 -19.47 1.14 3.98
CA ALA A 44 -20.72 1.33 3.26
C ALA A 44 -21.91 0.81 4.08
N ALA A 45 -21.80 -0.38 4.65
CA ALA A 45 -22.81 -0.95 5.53
C ALA A 45 -23.05 -0.10 6.78
N ALA A 46 -21.99 0.41 7.41
CA ALA A 46 -22.09 1.30 8.56
C ALA A 46 -22.80 2.62 8.21
N THR A 47 -22.51 3.20 7.03
CA THR A 47 -23.16 4.43 6.56
C THR A 47 -24.65 4.20 6.28
N ALA A 48 -25.00 3.08 5.63
CA ALA A 48 -26.40 2.72 5.40
C ALA A 48 -27.18 2.51 6.70
N ALA A 49 -26.55 1.91 7.72
CA ALA A 49 -27.16 1.74 9.04
C ALA A 49 -27.40 3.08 9.74
N LEU A 50 -26.51 4.07 9.59
CA LEU A 50 -26.74 5.42 10.08
C LEU A 50 -27.91 6.09 9.36
N ASP A 51 -27.97 5.99 8.03
CA ASP A 51 -29.09 6.57 7.27
C ASP A 51 -30.45 5.97 7.70
N ALA A 52 -30.48 4.65 7.92
CA ALA A 52 -31.67 3.96 8.44
C ALA A 52 -32.05 4.41 9.85
N LEU A 53 -31.08 4.60 10.75
CA LEU A 53 -31.33 5.08 12.11
C LEU A 53 -31.87 6.52 12.09
N GLY A 54 -31.33 7.40 11.27
CA GLY A 54 -31.86 8.76 11.10
C GLY A 54 -33.31 8.76 10.61
N ALA A 55 -33.62 7.91 9.62
CA ALA A 55 -34.98 7.78 9.09
C ALA A 55 -35.98 7.20 10.10
N PHE A 56 -35.55 6.27 10.96
CA PHE A 56 -36.41 5.66 11.98
C PHE A 56 -36.98 6.70 12.96
N TRP A 57 -36.17 7.67 13.35
CA TRP A 57 -36.59 8.74 14.27
C TRP A 57 -37.26 9.91 13.54
N GLY A 58 -37.25 9.98 12.21
CA GLY A 58 -37.81 11.11 11.46
C GLY A 58 -39.32 10.99 11.25
N GLY A 59 -40.11 11.91 11.80
CA GLY A 59 -41.53 12.02 11.45
C GLY A 59 -42.40 12.81 12.43
N ASP A 60 -41.98 12.88 13.69
CA ASP A 60 -42.63 13.69 14.73
C ASP A 60 -41.71 14.81 15.24
N GLU A 61 -42.21 15.61 16.18
CA GLU A 61 -41.51 16.80 16.71
C GLU A 61 -40.24 16.41 17.48
N ASP A 62 -40.26 15.30 18.21
CA ASP A 62 -39.10 14.79 18.96
C ASP A 62 -38.04 14.23 18.01
N GLY A 63 -38.47 13.59 16.93
CA GLY A 63 -37.65 13.20 15.80
C GLY A 63 -36.93 14.34 15.12
N HIS A 64 -37.62 15.47 14.90
CA HIS A 64 -37.00 16.67 14.35
C HIS A 64 -35.93 17.24 15.28
N LYS A 65 -36.22 17.32 16.59
CA LYS A 65 -35.25 17.75 17.61
C LYS A 65 -34.05 16.82 17.71
N PHE A 66 -34.23 15.51 17.54
CA PHE A 66 -33.13 14.55 17.46
C PHE A 66 -32.28 14.77 16.21
N TYR A 67 -32.92 14.97 15.05
CA TYR A 67 -32.24 15.11 13.77
C TYR A 67 -31.43 16.41 13.67
N GLU A 68 -32.08 17.54 13.93
CA GLU A 68 -31.49 18.89 13.84
C GLU A 68 -30.64 19.23 15.07
N GLY A 69 -31.00 18.69 16.23
CA GLY A 69 -30.41 19.02 17.52
C GLY A 69 -31.22 20.06 18.29
N THR A 70 -30.74 20.39 19.47
CA THR A 70 -31.34 21.40 20.37
C THR A 70 -30.27 22.40 20.81
N GLU A 71 -30.67 23.50 21.46
CA GLU A 71 -29.73 24.53 21.91
C GLU A 71 -28.56 23.93 22.70
N GLY A 72 -27.34 24.09 22.15
CA GLY A 72 -26.09 23.61 22.76
C GLY A 72 -25.69 22.17 22.40
N HIS A 73 -26.50 21.41 21.67
CA HIS A 73 -26.22 20.03 21.30
C HIS A 73 -26.34 19.79 19.80
N LYS A 74 -25.28 19.23 19.20
CA LYS A 74 -25.29 18.81 17.79
C LYS A 74 -26.36 17.74 17.58
N GLY A 75 -27.22 17.93 16.57
CA GLY A 75 -28.17 16.92 16.13
C GLY A 75 -27.51 15.73 15.44
N TYR A 76 -28.32 14.70 15.20
CA TYR A 76 -27.92 13.49 14.49
C TYR A 76 -27.31 13.78 13.11
N GLU A 77 -27.84 14.77 12.39
CA GLU A 77 -27.32 15.17 11.08
C GLU A 77 -25.86 15.63 11.16
N ALA A 78 -25.56 16.52 12.09
CA ALA A 78 -24.21 17.05 12.26
C ALA A 78 -23.22 15.95 12.67
N ALA A 79 -23.63 15.07 13.59
CA ALA A 79 -22.81 13.93 14.01
C ALA A 79 -22.55 12.95 12.87
N THR A 80 -23.56 12.60 12.08
CA THR A 80 -23.43 11.67 10.95
C THR A 80 -22.70 12.27 9.76
N SER A 81 -22.84 13.58 9.51
CA SER A 81 -22.08 14.29 8.48
C SER A 81 -20.56 14.20 8.72
N GLU A 82 -20.14 14.37 9.97
CA GLU A 82 -18.74 14.21 10.35
C GLU A 82 -18.24 12.78 10.12
N ILE A 83 -19.03 11.78 10.50
CA ILE A 83 -18.72 10.36 10.24
C ILE A 83 -18.62 10.09 8.74
N ARG A 84 -19.60 10.52 7.93
CA ARG A 84 -19.61 10.33 6.47
C ARG A 84 -18.37 10.95 5.82
N ARG A 85 -17.95 12.14 6.27
CA ARG A 85 -16.70 12.77 5.81
C ARG A 85 -15.48 11.91 6.14
N HIS A 86 -15.39 11.40 7.36
CA HIS A 86 -14.28 10.53 7.75
C HIS A 86 -14.25 9.21 6.97
N VAL A 87 -15.42 8.60 6.73
CA VAL A 87 -15.56 7.42 5.87
C VAL A 87 -15.06 7.71 4.45
N GLY A 88 -15.47 8.84 3.86
CA GLY A 88 -15.00 9.28 2.54
C GLY A 88 -13.48 9.40 2.48
N ASN A 89 -12.87 10.05 3.47
CA ASN A 89 -11.42 10.19 3.55
C ASN A 89 -10.68 8.84 3.65
N ILE A 90 -11.24 7.87 4.37
CA ILE A 90 -10.65 6.53 4.50
C ILE A 90 -10.70 5.80 3.15
N VAL A 91 -11.86 5.77 2.50
CA VAL A 91 -12.05 5.10 1.21
C VAL A 91 -11.15 5.72 0.13
N GLU A 92 -11.04 7.04 0.11
CA GLU A 92 -10.15 7.78 -0.80
C GLU A 92 -8.67 7.45 -0.53
N GLY A 93 -8.26 7.40 0.73
CA GLY A 93 -6.91 7.01 1.14
C GLY A 93 -6.54 5.60 0.70
N PHE A 94 -7.42 4.62 0.92
CA PHE A 94 -7.21 3.25 0.47
C PHE A 94 -7.16 3.12 -1.05
N THR A 95 -7.95 3.93 -1.76
CA THR A 95 -7.92 3.95 -3.24
C THR A 95 -6.57 4.42 -3.75
N ARG A 96 -6.06 5.55 -3.24
CA ARG A 96 -4.73 6.07 -3.61
C ARG A 96 -3.61 5.07 -3.32
N LEU A 97 -3.63 4.45 -2.14
CA LEU A 97 -2.65 3.42 -1.78
C LEU A 97 -2.70 2.21 -2.73
N GLY A 98 -3.90 1.81 -3.16
CA GLY A 98 -4.06 0.75 -4.16
C GLY A 98 -3.45 1.12 -5.50
N ASP A 99 -3.65 2.35 -5.96
CA ASP A 99 -3.07 2.86 -7.20
C ASP A 99 -1.53 2.90 -7.11
N ASP A 100 -0.97 3.34 -5.97
CA ASP A 100 0.49 3.38 -5.74
C ASP A 100 1.11 1.97 -5.71
N VAL A 101 0.40 0.99 -5.11
CA VAL A 101 0.79 -0.43 -5.13
C VAL A 101 0.77 -0.97 -6.56
N ASP A 102 -0.20 -0.56 -7.37
CA ASP A 102 -0.33 -0.96 -8.76
C ASP A 102 0.80 -0.41 -9.63
N VAL A 103 1.11 0.88 -9.49
CA VAL A 103 2.22 1.55 -10.17
C VAL A 103 3.56 0.92 -9.75
N SER A 104 3.77 0.70 -8.46
CA SER A 104 4.99 0.05 -7.95
C SER A 104 5.11 -1.38 -8.48
N GLY A 105 3.99 -2.10 -8.54
CA GLY A 105 3.88 -3.43 -9.12
C GLY A 105 4.28 -3.48 -10.59
N ALA A 106 3.82 -2.51 -11.38
CA ALA A 106 4.18 -2.38 -12.79
C ALA A 106 5.66 -2.03 -12.97
N ASN A 107 6.17 -1.05 -12.21
CA ASN A 107 7.57 -0.62 -12.25
C ASN A 107 8.53 -1.78 -11.93
N ILE A 108 8.21 -2.60 -10.92
CA ILE A 108 9.01 -3.78 -10.58
C ILE A 108 8.94 -4.84 -11.68
N GLN A 109 7.80 -5.04 -12.35
CA GLN A 109 7.70 -6.04 -13.42
C GLN A 109 8.54 -5.69 -14.66
N VAL A 110 8.71 -4.39 -14.95
CA VAL A 110 9.49 -3.93 -16.10
C VAL A 110 10.95 -3.62 -15.77
N ALA A 111 11.33 -3.64 -14.48
CA ALA A 111 12.70 -3.39 -14.06
C ALA A 111 13.62 -4.52 -14.54
N ASP A 112 14.67 -4.15 -15.30
CA ASP A 112 15.74 -5.06 -15.68
C ASP A 112 16.71 -5.23 -14.50
N PHE A 113 16.31 -6.10 -13.57
CA PHE A 113 17.11 -6.41 -12.39
C PHE A 113 18.47 -7.04 -12.73
N ALA A 114 18.61 -7.69 -13.89
CA ALA A 114 19.88 -8.24 -14.32
C ALA A 114 20.88 -7.12 -14.68
N THR A 115 20.41 -6.08 -15.38
CA THR A 115 21.22 -4.88 -15.63
C THR A 115 21.55 -4.13 -14.33
N ILE A 116 20.60 -3.99 -13.42
CA ILE A 116 20.83 -3.35 -12.10
C ILE A 116 21.86 -4.14 -11.28
N GLU A 117 21.76 -5.47 -11.25
CA GLU A 117 22.71 -6.34 -10.56
C GLU A 117 24.12 -6.24 -11.18
N GLY A 118 24.21 -6.20 -12.52
CA GLY A 118 25.45 -6.00 -13.25
C GLY A 118 26.12 -4.67 -12.88
N LEU A 119 25.37 -3.57 -12.89
CA LEU A 119 25.85 -2.25 -12.49
C LEU A 119 26.33 -2.22 -11.03
N MET A 120 25.58 -2.81 -10.10
CA MET A 120 26.00 -2.88 -8.70
C MET A 120 27.30 -3.66 -8.54
N LYS A 121 27.46 -4.79 -9.24
CA LYS A 121 28.72 -5.54 -9.22
C LYS A 121 29.88 -4.71 -9.76
N THR A 122 29.69 -3.91 -10.80
CA THR A 122 30.73 -3.01 -11.32
C THR A 122 31.09 -1.92 -10.31
N VAL A 123 30.11 -1.31 -9.64
CA VAL A 123 30.35 -0.28 -8.61
C VAL A 123 31.02 -0.85 -7.36
N TYR A 124 30.66 -2.06 -6.93
CA TYR A 124 31.27 -2.71 -5.77
C TYR A 124 32.60 -3.40 -6.06
N ALA A 125 32.83 -3.84 -7.31
CA ALA A 125 34.10 -4.43 -7.74
C ALA A 125 35.13 -3.37 -8.15
N GLY A 126 34.69 -2.17 -8.52
CA GLY A 126 35.57 -1.01 -8.56
C GLY A 126 35.85 -0.57 -7.14
N GLU A 127 37.11 -0.59 -6.71
CA GLU A 127 37.51 0.23 -5.55
C GLU A 127 37.06 1.66 -5.83
N LEU A 128 36.01 2.10 -5.14
CA LEU A 128 35.75 3.52 -4.97
C LEU A 128 36.96 4.06 -4.21
N SER A 129 37.97 4.49 -4.97
CA SER A 129 38.94 5.48 -4.49
C SER A 129 38.14 6.75 -4.24
N VAL A 130 37.53 6.81 -3.06
CA VAL A 130 37.07 8.08 -2.50
C VAL A 130 38.35 8.84 -2.19
N PRO A 131 38.62 9.99 -2.82
CA PRO A 131 39.83 10.73 -2.55
C PRO A 131 39.80 11.12 -1.07
N THR A 132 40.70 10.54 -0.28
CA THR A 132 40.73 10.74 1.18
C THR A 132 41.58 11.96 1.55
N THR A 133 42.23 12.58 0.57
CA THR A 133 43.08 13.75 0.80
C THR A 133 42.71 14.95 -0.07
N LYS A 134 42.94 16.14 0.49
CA LYS A 134 42.65 17.43 -0.14
C LYS A 134 43.48 17.69 -1.42
N ALA A 135 44.54 16.92 -1.64
CA ALA A 135 45.44 17.05 -2.80
C ALA A 135 44.91 16.37 -4.06
N GLU A 136 43.97 15.43 -3.93
CA GLU A 136 43.39 14.66 -5.05
C GLU A 136 42.15 15.33 -5.67
N PHE A 137 41.76 16.50 -5.14
CA PHE A 137 40.59 17.29 -5.60
C PHE A 137 40.97 18.53 -6.44
N ALA A 138 42.26 18.77 -6.72
CA ALA A 138 42.76 19.90 -7.50
C ALA A 138 43.07 19.49 -8.94
#